data_AF-W6TTC6-F1
#
_entry.id   AF-W6TTC6-F1
#
_cell.length_a   1.000
_cell.length_b   1.000
_cell.length_c   1.000
_cell.angle_alpha   90.00
_cell.angle_beta   90.00
_cell.angle_gamma   90.00
#
_symmetry.space_group_name_H-M   'P 1'
#
loop_
_entity.id
_entity.type
_entity.pdbx_description
1 polymer ?
#
loop_
_entity_poly.entity_id
_entity_poly.type
_entity_poly.pdbx_seq_one_letter_code
_entity_poly.pdbx_strand_id
1 'polypeptide(L)'
;MAVNHHKHAFTHIFQRVCNKNNSEHRKINGQIERMNKTLKEAPVNNFDYASHDQLKQHLHAYLMAYFTKKLQAIKGKTPWQLILNQWIIYPQYFTINPNQLLIGTKY
;
A
#
# COMPACT_ATOMS: atom_id res chain seq x y z
N MET A 1 33.11 19.44 29.48
CA MET A 1 33.07 18.00 29.16
C MET A 1 31.66 17.68 28.70
N ALA A 2 31.47 17.29 27.44
CA ALA A 2 30.15 17.06 26.86
C ALA A 2 29.58 15.73 27.34
N VAL A 3 28.37 15.76 27.91
CA VAL A 3 27.65 14.56 28.36
C VAL A 3 27.11 13.82 27.14
N ASN A 4 27.59 12.60 26.98
CA ASN A 4 27.31 11.71 25.87
C ASN A 4 25.91 11.10 26.06
N HIS A 5 24.87 11.77 25.56
CA HIS A 5 23.52 11.21 25.55
C HIS A 5 23.42 10.08 24.51
N HIS A 6 23.47 8.86 25.01
CA HIS A 6 22.94 7.61 24.46
C HIS A 6 22.44 7.65 23.00
N LYS A 7 23.35 7.49 22.03
CA LYS A 7 23.05 7.47 20.59
C LYS A 7 22.25 6.24 20.10
N HIS A 8 21.82 5.34 20.98
CA HIS A 8 21.21 4.05 20.60
C HIS A 8 19.97 3.63 21.43
N ALA A 9 19.33 4.55 22.14
CA ALA A 9 18.08 4.21 22.83
C ALA A 9 16.92 4.19 21.81
N PHE A 10 16.57 2.98 21.38
CA PHE A 10 15.42 2.60 20.54
C PHE A 10 15.47 3.06 19.08
N THR A 11 16.19 2.30 18.25
CA THR A 11 15.91 2.28 16.81
C THR A 11 14.44 1.93 16.59
N HIS A 12 13.65 2.89 16.08
CA HIS A 12 12.23 2.74 15.77
C HIS A 12 11.98 1.47 14.93
N ILE A 13 10.88 0.76 15.15
CA ILE A 13 10.64 -0.58 14.55
C ILE A 13 10.75 -0.56 13.01
N PHE A 14 10.34 0.54 12.38
CA PHE A 14 10.47 0.74 10.94
C PHE A 14 11.93 0.84 10.50
N GLN A 15 12.77 1.57 11.24
CA GLN A 15 14.21 1.65 10.95
C GLN A 15 14.88 0.29 11.13
N ARG A 16 14.46 -0.51 12.12
CA ARG A 16 14.97 -1.87 12.32
C ARG A 16 14.63 -2.79 11.14
N VAL A 17 13.40 -2.71 10.63
CA VAL A 17 12.94 -3.52 9.48
C VAL A 17 13.63 -3.07 8.19
N CYS A 18 13.77 -1.77 7.96
CA CYS A 18 14.52 -1.21 6.83
C CYS A 18 15.97 -1.71 6.82
N ASN A 19 16.66 -1.64 7.96
CA ASN A 19 18.03 -2.14 8.11
C ASN A 19 18.13 -3.65 7.82
N LYS A 20 17.17 -4.46 8.31
CA LYS A 20 17.14 -5.91 8.05
C LYS A 20 16.97 -6.23 6.57
N ASN A 21 16.22 -5.41 5.85
CA ASN A 21 15.90 -5.64 4.45
C ASN A 21 16.82 -4.89 3.47
N ASN A 22 17.92 -4.29 3.97
CA ASN A 22 18.81 -3.42 3.19
C ASN A 22 18.05 -2.38 2.35
N SER A 23 16.95 -1.86 2.90
CA SER A 23 16.11 -0.87 2.23
C SER A 23 16.25 0.48 2.91
N GLU A 24 16.42 1.54 2.12
CA GLU A 24 16.43 2.90 2.65
C GLU A 24 15.02 3.27 3.14
N HIS A 25 14.95 3.88 4.32
CA HIS A 25 13.71 4.46 4.84
C HIS A 25 13.36 5.74 4.07
N ARG A 26 12.80 5.58 2.87
CA ARG A 26 12.29 6.69 2.07
C ARG A 26 10.86 7.02 2.53
N LYS A 27 10.59 8.28 2.87
CA LYS A 27 9.22 8.74 3.16
C LYS A 27 8.40 8.73 1.87
N ILE A 28 7.74 7.61 1.59
CA ILE A 28 6.73 7.47 0.53
C ILE A 28 5.34 7.93 1.03
N ASN A 29 5.28 8.44 2.26
CA ASN A 29 4.06 8.82 2.98
C ASN A 29 3.08 9.63 2.13
N GLY A 30 3.55 10.61 1.35
CA GLY A 30 2.66 11.44 0.53
C GLY A 30 1.95 10.70 -0.62
N GLN A 31 2.53 9.64 -1.19
CA GLN A 31 1.84 8.82 -2.19
C GLN A 31 0.81 7.88 -1.53
N ILE A 32 1.20 7.28 -0.40
CA ILE A 32 0.33 6.39 0.39
C ILE A 32 -0.85 7.17 0.97
N GLU A 33 -0.63 8.38 1.48
CA GLU A 33 -1.66 9.26 2.02
C GLU A 33 -2.66 9.68 0.94
N ARG A 34 -2.19 10.05 -0.26
CA ARG A 34 -3.09 10.39 -1.37
C ARG A 34 -3.93 9.19 -1.81
N MET A 35 -3.33 8.01 -1.90
CA MET A 35 -4.06 6.77 -2.20
C MET A 35 -5.08 6.45 -1.12
N ASN A 36 -4.67 6.51 0.15
CA ASN A 36 -5.54 6.23 1.29
C ASN A 36 -6.68 7.25 1.40
N LYS A 37 -6.45 8.52 1.04
CA LYS A 37 -7.51 9.53 0.97
C LYS A 37 -8.56 9.13 -0.07
N THR A 38 -8.17 8.80 -1.30
CA THR A 38 -9.11 8.35 -2.34
C THR A 38 -9.87 7.08 -1.96
N LEU A 39 -9.19 6.12 -1.31
CA LEU A 39 -9.82 4.88 -0.85
C LEU A 39 -10.78 5.11 0.33
N LYS A 40 -10.54 6.11 1.17
CA LYS A 40 -11.37 6.41 2.36
C LYS A 40 -12.53 7.36 2.06
N GLU A 41 -12.35 8.28 1.12
CA GLU A 41 -13.37 9.30 0.79
C GLU A 41 -14.71 8.68 0.37
N ALA A 42 -14.69 7.56 -0.35
CA ALA A 42 -15.91 6.92 -0.84
C ALA A 42 -16.66 6.05 0.22
N PRO A 43 -15.99 5.20 1.03
CA PRO A 43 -16.66 4.36 2.03
C PRO A 43 -16.92 5.01 3.39
N VAL A 44 -16.07 5.94 3.85
CA VAL A 44 -16.08 6.38 5.26
C VAL A 44 -17.26 7.31 5.57
N ASN A 45 -17.75 8.07 4.60
CA ASN A 45 -18.82 9.05 4.83
C ASN A 45 -20.23 8.54 4.46
N ASN A 46 -20.34 7.34 3.87
CA ASN A 46 -21.58 6.87 3.25
C ASN A 46 -22.18 5.63 3.93
N PHE A 47 -21.46 4.99 4.86
CA PHE A 47 -21.87 3.71 5.44
C PHE A 47 -21.50 3.60 6.91
N ASP A 48 -22.48 3.23 7.73
CA ASP A 48 -22.26 2.70 9.07
C ASP A 48 -22.10 1.18 8.98
N TYR A 49 -21.04 0.65 9.60
CA TYR A 49 -20.73 -0.77 9.59
C TYR A 49 -21.23 -1.44 10.86
N ALA A 50 -22.09 -2.45 10.73
CA ALA A 50 -22.57 -3.26 11.85
C ALA A 50 -21.52 -4.27 12.34
N SER A 51 -20.53 -4.62 11.51
CA SER A 51 -19.47 -5.55 11.86
C SER A 51 -18.16 -5.28 11.11
N HIS A 52 -17.05 -5.80 11.66
CA HIS A 52 -15.75 -5.76 11.00
C HIS A 52 -15.73 -6.48 9.66
N ASP A 53 -16.53 -7.54 9.50
CA ASP A 53 -16.56 -8.29 8.25
C ASP A 53 -17.31 -7.54 7.15
N GLN A 54 -18.35 -6.78 7.50
CA GLN A 54 -19.00 -5.85 6.56
C GLN A 54 -18.02 -4.77 6.07
N LEU A 55 -17.22 -4.20 6.98
CA LEU A 55 -16.16 -3.26 6.62
C LEU A 55 -15.12 -3.89 5.68
N LYS A 56 -14.65 -5.10 5.97
CA LYS A 56 -13.68 -5.80 5.11
C LYS A 56 -14.23 -6.07 3.71
N GLN A 57 -15.47 -6.53 3.59
CA GLN A 57 -16.11 -6.79 2.30
C GLN A 57 -16.24 -5.51 1.47
N HIS A 58 -16.73 -4.42 2.07
CA HIS A 58 -16.80 -3.13 1.38
C HIS A 58 -15.42 -2.63 0.99
N LEU A 59 -14.45 -2.64 1.91
CA LEU A 59 -13.08 -2.22 1.60
C LEU A 59 -12.50 -3.01 0.44
N HIS A 60 -12.74 -4.33 0.40
CA HIS A 60 -12.33 -5.18 -0.71
C HIS A 60 -12.99 -4.76 -2.03
N ALA A 61 -14.30 -4.50 -2.03
CA ALA A 61 -15.01 -4.03 -3.22
C ALA A 61 -14.47 -2.67 -3.72
N TYR A 62 -14.23 -1.71 -2.82
CA TYR A 62 -13.62 -0.43 -3.17
C TYR A 62 -12.20 -0.59 -3.71
N LEU A 63 -11.41 -1.49 -3.11
CA LEU A 63 -10.06 -1.78 -3.59
C LEU A 63 -10.11 -2.37 -5.00
N MET A 64 -10.98 -3.34 -5.26
CA MET A 64 -11.15 -3.93 -6.60
C MET A 64 -11.56 -2.88 -7.62
N ALA A 65 -12.54 -2.02 -7.30
CA ALA A 65 -12.97 -0.93 -8.18
C ALA A 65 -11.86 0.10 -8.43
N TYR A 66 -11.05 0.42 -7.42
CA TYR A 66 -9.91 1.32 -7.58
C TYR A 66 -8.82 0.71 -8.48
N PHE A 67 -8.56 -0.59 -8.36
CA PHE A 67 -7.53 -1.29 -9.14
C PHE A 67 -7.88 -1.46 -10.62
N THR A 68 -9.16 -1.39 -10.98
CA THR A 68 -9.63 -1.36 -12.38
C THR A 68 -9.73 0.06 -12.93
N LYS A 69 -9.73 1.09 -12.07
CA LYS A 69 -9.83 2.50 -12.47
C LYS A 69 -8.54 2.97 -13.15
N LYS A 70 -8.66 3.60 -14.31
CA LYS A 70 -7.55 4.33 -14.96
C LYS A 70 -7.30 5.64 -14.24
N LEU A 71 -6.04 5.92 -13.93
CA LEU A 71 -5.65 7.11 -13.17
C LEU A 71 -4.75 8.01 -14.02
N GLN A 72 -5.14 9.28 -14.16
CA GLN A 72 -4.35 10.28 -14.90
C GLN A 72 -2.94 10.46 -14.32
N ALA A 73 -2.82 10.40 -12.99
CA ALA A 73 -1.53 10.51 -12.28
C ALA A 73 -0.50 9.44 -12.69
N ILE A 74 -0.95 8.32 -13.26
CA ILE A 74 -0.10 7.24 -13.78
C ILE A 74 -0.31 7.05 -15.28
N LYS A 75 -0.45 8.16 -16.01
CA LYS A 75 -0.56 8.20 -17.49
C LYS A 75 -1.70 7.36 -18.04
N GLY A 76 -2.84 7.33 -17.33
CA GLY A 76 -4.03 6.59 -17.74
C GLY A 76 -3.94 5.07 -17.57
N LYS A 77 -2.89 4.56 -16.90
CA LYS A 77 -2.82 3.15 -16.49
C LYS A 77 -3.72 2.90 -15.30
N THR A 78 -4.10 1.64 -15.10
CA THR A 78 -4.70 1.21 -13.84
C THR A 78 -3.60 0.93 -12.79
N PRO A 79 -3.89 1.04 -11.49
CA PRO A 79 -2.97 0.62 -10.44
C PRO A 79 -2.46 -0.80 -10.65
N TRP A 80 -3.36 -1.71 -11.07
CA TRP A 80 -3.02 -3.08 -11.41
C TRP A 80 -1.95 -3.19 -12.50
N GLN A 81 -2.15 -2.48 -13.62
CA GLN A 81 -1.18 -2.46 -14.72
C GLN A 81 0.17 -1.89 -14.28
N LEU A 82 0.18 -0.91 -13.38
CA LEU A 82 1.41 -0.35 -12.85
C LEU A 82 2.20 -1.39 -12.05
N ILE A 83 1.52 -2.10 -11.14
CA ILE A 83 2.14 -3.16 -10.33
C ILE A 83 2.67 -4.29 -11.21
N LEU A 84 1.88 -4.76 -12.19
CA LEU A 84 2.32 -5.79 -13.13
C LEU A 84 3.56 -5.38 -13.91
N ASN A 85 3.57 -4.17 -14.46
CA ASN A 85 4.75 -3.66 -15.18
C ASN A 85 5.97 -3.64 -14.26
N GLN A 86 5.80 -3.22 -13.01
CA GLN A 86 6.91 -3.14 -12.07
C GLN A 86 7.41 -4.52 -11.63
N TRP A 87 6.51 -5.50 -11.53
CA TRP A 87 6.86 -6.89 -11.28
C TRP A 87 7.63 -7.51 -12.46
N ILE A 88 7.24 -7.22 -13.70
CA ILE A 88 7.97 -7.70 -14.89
C ILE A 88 9.40 -7.13 -14.93
N ILE A 89 9.58 -5.84 -14.59
CA ILE A 89 10.89 -5.17 -14.64
C ILE A 89 11.76 -5.55 -13.43
N TYR A 90 11.16 -5.65 -12.25
CA TYR A 90 11.88 -5.90 -10.99
C TYR A 90 11.22 -6.98 -10.12
N PRO A 91 11.17 -8.24 -10.59
CA PRO A 91 10.47 -9.32 -9.88
C PRO A 91 11.07 -9.60 -8.49
N GLN A 92 12.36 -9.33 -8.29
CA GLN A 92 13.07 -9.54 -7.02
C GLN A 92 12.54 -8.71 -5.85
N TYR A 93 11.80 -7.62 -6.12
CA TYR A 93 11.19 -6.79 -5.07
C TYR A 93 9.80 -7.28 -4.65
N PHE A 94 9.28 -8.34 -5.26
CA PHE A 94 7.97 -8.90 -4.97
C PHE A 94 8.10 -10.29 -4.35
N THR A 95 7.41 -10.49 -3.23
CA THR A 95 7.31 -11.81 -2.58
C THR A 95 6.24 -12.69 -3.19
N ILE A 96 5.29 -12.10 -3.92
CA ILE A 96 4.13 -12.78 -4.51
C ILE A 96 4.02 -12.36 -5.98
N ASN A 97 3.71 -13.32 -6.86
CA ASN A 97 3.36 -13.00 -8.24
C ASN A 97 2.01 -12.28 -8.25
N PRO A 98 1.94 -11.01 -8.68
CA PRO A 98 0.70 -10.25 -8.62
C PRO A 98 -0.44 -10.97 -9.32
N ASN A 99 -0.20 -11.70 -10.43
CA ASN A 99 -1.25 -12.41 -11.18
C ASN A 99 -2.04 -13.40 -10.33
N GLN A 100 -1.45 -13.92 -9.25
CA GLN A 100 -2.13 -14.81 -8.31
C GLN A 100 -3.21 -14.07 -7.48
N LEU A 101 -3.11 -12.75 -7.34
CA LEU A 101 -4.04 -11.91 -6.57
C LEU A 101 -5.36 -11.64 -7.31
N LEU A 102 -5.41 -11.86 -8.63
CA LEU A 102 -6.64 -11.72 -9.44
C LEU A 102 -7.41 -13.03 -9.63
N ILE A 103 -6.86 -14.18 -9.20
CA ILE A 103 -7.52 -15.49 -9.41
C ILE A 103 -8.83 -15.60 -8.59
N GLY A 104 -9.07 -14.67 -7.66
CA GLY A 104 -10.34 -14.52 -6.94
C GLY A 104 -11.42 -13.67 -7.64
N THR A 105 -11.17 -13.12 -8.84
CA THR A 105 -12.16 -12.35 -9.60
C THR A 105 -12.54 -13.10 -10.89
N LYS A 106 -13.18 -14.25 -10.72
CA LYS A 106 -14.11 -14.78 -11.72
C LYS A 106 -15.51 -14.55 -11.18
N TYR A 107 -16.16 -13.48 -11.61
CA TYR A 107 -17.62 -13.35 -11.61
C TYR A 107 -18.05 -13.40 -13.07
#